data_AF-A0A7Y1W2U3-F1
#
_entry.id   AF-A0A7Y1W2U3-F1
#
_cell.length_a   1.000
_cell.length_b   1.000
_cell.length_c   1.000
_cell.angle_alpha   90.00
_cell.angle_beta   90.00
_cell.angle_gamma   90.00
#
_symmetry.space_group_name_H-M   'P 1'
#
loop_
_entity.id
_entity.type
_entity.pdbx_description
1 polymer ?
#
loop_
_entity_poly.entity_id
_entity_poly.type
_entity_poly.pdbx_seq_one_letter_code
_entity_poly.pdbx_strand_id
1 'polypeptide(L)' 'MTAAVYDLQGFSIVLDRIAFVTRVFESEDKAGFQFNIRFFGDLRLAPQFPTRPEAELARELLIKALRERLGD' A
#
# COMPACT_ATOMS: atom_id res chain seq x y z
N MET A 1 -10.76 0.30 20.13
CA MET A 1 -10.92 0.09 18.68
C MET A 1 -9.91 -0.96 18.27
N THR A 2 -10.36 -2.07 17.69
CA THR A 2 -9.46 -3.11 17.16
C THR A 2 -8.73 -2.56 15.95
N ALA A 3 -7.41 -2.75 15.88
CA ALA A 3 -6.63 -2.27 14.74
C ALA A 3 -7.03 -3.04 13.48
N ALA A 4 -7.39 -2.33 12.41
CA ALA A 4 -7.67 -2.97 11.13
C ALA A 4 -6.37 -3.40 10.47
N VAL A 5 -6.33 -4.65 10.03
CA VAL A 5 -5.18 -5.25 9.34
C VAL A 5 -5.56 -5.54 7.90
N TYR A 6 -4.65 -5.23 6.97
CA TYR A 6 -4.79 -5.50 5.54
C TYR A 6 -3.60 -6.31 5.05
N ASP A 7 -3.84 -7.44 4.38
CA ASP A 7 -2.77 -8.28 3.84
C ASP A 7 -2.42 -7.88 2.40
N LEU A 8 -1.13 -7.69 2.14
CA LEU A 8 -0.60 -7.35 0.82
C LEU A 8 0.72 -8.09 0.58
N GLN A 9 0.76 -8.97 -0.42
CA GLN A 9 1.98 -9.71 -0.81
C GLN A 9 2.70 -10.41 0.37
N GLY A 10 1.94 -10.96 1.32
CA GLY A 10 2.48 -11.63 2.51
C GLY A 10 2.85 -10.71 3.68
N PHE A 11 2.64 -9.39 3.54
CA PHE A 11 2.73 -8.44 4.64
C PHE A 11 1.35 -8.19 5.27
N SER A 12 1.27 -8.30 6.60
CA SER A 12 0.10 -7.83 7.35
C SER A 12 0.30 -6.39 7.79
N ILE A 13 -0.50 -5.49 7.21
CA ILE A 13 -0.35 -4.04 7.33
C ILE A 13 -1.38 -3.51 8.33
N VAL A 14 -0.92 -2.87 9.41
CA VAL A 14 -1.81 -2.16 10.35
C VAL A 14 -2.21 -0.82 9.74
N LEU A 15 -3.48 -0.67 9.36
CA LEU A 15 -3.98 0.50 8.61
C LEU A 15 -3.81 1.81 9.38
N ASP A 16 -4.03 1.79 10.70
CA ASP A 16 -3.90 2.96 11.59
C ASP A 16 -2.47 3.50 11.70
N ARG A 17 -1.49 2.79 11.12
CA ARG A 17 -0.10 3.19 11.10
C ARG A 17 0.34 3.80 9.77
N ILE A 18 -0.51 3.83 8.74
CA ILE A 18 -0.15 4.38 7.43
C ILE A 18 -0.23 5.91 7.47
N ALA A 19 0.87 6.58 7.14
CA ALA A 19 0.97 8.03 7.04
C ALA A 19 0.59 8.53 5.64
N PHE A 20 1.07 7.86 4.59
CA PHE A 20 0.65 8.14 3.20
C PHE A 20 0.96 7.00 2.24
N VAL A 21 0.27 7.01 1.10
CA VAL A 21 0.45 6.08 -0.03
C VAL A 21 0.71 6.88 -1.31
N THR A 22 1.76 6.56 -2.07
CA THR A 22 2.06 7.27 -3.32
C THR A 22 1.20 6.78 -4.49
N ARG A 23 1.30 7.46 -5.64
CA ARG A 23 0.85 6.88 -6.93
C ARG A 23 1.71 5.68 -7.35
N VAL A 24 1.25 4.95 -8.36
CA VAL A 24 2.01 3.88 -9.01
C VAL A 24 3.06 4.47 -9.97
N PHE A 25 4.28 3.95 -9.92
CA PHE A 25 5.40 4.32 -10.78
C PHE A 25 6.26 3.09 -11.11
N GLU A 26 7.10 3.19 -12.14
CA GLU A 26 8.05 2.12 -12.48
C GLU A 26 9.16 2.02 -11.44
N SER A 27 9.51 0.79 -11.07
CA SER A 27 10.62 0.53 -10.17
C SER A 27 11.96 0.80 -10.87
N GLU A 28 12.90 1.44 -10.18
CA GLU A 28 14.20 1.84 -10.74
C GLU A 28 15.01 0.65 -11.25
N ASP A 29 14.87 -0.52 -10.63
CA ASP A 29 15.62 -1.74 -10.98
C ASP A 29 14.93 -2.62 -12.04
N LYS A 30 14.03 -2.03 -12.85
CA LYS A 30 13.18 -2.77 -13.82
C LYS A 30 12.36 -3.90 -13.19
N ALA A 31 12.11 -3.84 -11.89
CA ALA A 31 11.34 -4.84 -11.15
C ALA A 31 9.81 -4.67 -11.34
N GLY A 32 9.39 -4.12 -12.48
CA GLY A 32 7.99 -3.81 -12.79
C GLY A 32 7.54 -2.47 -12.20
N PHE A 33 6.38 -2.48 -11.57
CA PHE A 33 5.68 -1.30 -11.06
C PHE A 33 5.51 -1.37 -9.55
N GLN A 34 5.52 -0.24 -8.88
CA GLN A 34 5.36 -0.17 -7.44
C GLN A 34 4.65 1.11 -7.01
N PHE A 35 4.20 1.12 -5.77
CA PHE A 35 3.85 2.31 -5.03
C PHE A 35 4.50 2.20 -3.64
N ASN A 36 4.57 3.31 -2.90
CA ASN A 36 5.12 3.31 -1.55
C ASN A 36 3.99 3.44 -0.53
N ILE A 37 4.09 2.65 0.53
CA ILE A 37 3.35 2.81 1.78
C ILE A 37 4.36 3.33 2.81
N ARG A 38 4.14 4.53 3.34
CA ARG A 38 4.91 5.04 4.48
C ARG A 38 4.09 4.94 5.75
N PHE A 39 4.73 4.48 6.81
CA PHE A 39 4.12 4.38 8.12
C PHE A 39 4.48 5.60 8.98
N PHE A 40 3.77 5.80 10.10
CA PHE A 40 4.24 6.72 11.14
C PHE A 40 5.62 6.23 11.64
N GLY A 41 6.65 7.06 11.46
CA GLY A 41 8.05 6.71 11.67
C GLY A 41 8.83 6.61 10.35
N ASP A 42 9.99 5.95 10.38
CA ASP A 42 10.89 5.85 9.22
C ASP A 42 10.71 4.57 8.38
N LEU A 43 9.67 3.78 8.66
CA LEU A 43 9.39 2.54 7.94
C LEU A 43 8.67 2.81 6.60
N ARG A 44 9.14 2.15 5.54
CA ARG A 44 8.56 2.15 4.19
C ARG A 44 8.40 0.73 3.69
N LEU A 45 7.24 0.44 3.09
CA LEU A 45 7.01 -0.74 2.28
C LEU A 45 6.84 -0.32 0.81
N ALA A 46 7.50 -1.02 -0.11
CA ALA A 46 7.47 -0.74 -1.55
C ALA A 46 7.14 -2.04 -2.31
N PRO A 47 5.86 -2.51 -2.27
CA PRO A 47 5.46 -3.72 -2.96
C PRO A 47 5.68 -3.58 -4.46
N GLN A 48 6.21 -4.63 -5.07
CA GLN A 48 6.54 -4.68 -6.51
C GLN A 48 5.57 -5.59 -7.23
N PHE A 49 5.12 -5.16 -8.41
CA PHE A 49 4.15 -5.84 -9.23
C PHE A 49 4.68 -5.98 -10.66
N PRO A 50 4.48 -7.13 -11.32
CA PRO A 50 4.85 -7.34 -12.71
C PRO A 50 4.28 -6.29 -13.68
N THR A 51 3.03 -5.86 -13.46
CA THR A 51 2.32 -4.97 -14.39
C THR A 51 1.73 -3.73 -13.68
N ARG A 52 1.57 -2.63 -14.43
CA ARG A 52 0.95 -1.40 -13.92
C ARG A 52 -0.48 -1.62 -13.42
N PRO A 53 -1.36 -2.35 -14.16
CA PRO A 53 -2.72 -2.60 -13.69
C PRO A 53 -2.78 -3.37 -12.37
N GLU A 54 -1.87 -4.33 -12.15
CA GLU A 54 -1.78 -5.04 -10.86
C GLU A 54 -1.39 -4.10 -9.71
N ALA A 55 -0.40 -3.24 -9.92
CA ALA A 55 -0.01 -2.24 -8.93
C ALA A 55 -1.13 -1.24 -8.65
N GLU A 56 -1.86 -0.81 -9.68
CA GLU A 56 -2.99 0.11 -9.55
C GLU A 56 -4.15 -0.52 -8.78
N LEU A 57 -4.54 -1.75 -9.14
CA LEU A 57 -5.57 -2.50 -8.42
C LEU A 57 -5.21 -2.69 -6.94
N ALA A 58 -3.98 -3.14 -6.66
CA ALA A 58 -3.52 -3.35 -5.28
C ALA A 58 -3.52 -2.04 -4.47
N ARG A 59 -3.12 -0.93 -5.09
CA ARG A 59 -3.18 0.40 -4.48
C ARG A 59 -4.62 0.81 -4.21
N GLU A 60 -5.53 0.66 -5.17
CA GLU A 60 -6.94 1.05 -5.04
C GLU A 60 -7.64 0.27 -3.93
N LEU A 61 -7.39 -1.04 -3.83
CA LEU A 61 -7.91 -1.87 -2.75
C LEU A 61 -7.40 -1.42 -1.37
N LEU A 62 -6.11 -1.07 -1.26
CA LEU A 62 -5.56 -0.51 -0.02
C LEU A 62 -6.21 0.85 0.33
N ILE A 63 -6.38 1.74 -0.65
CA ILE A 63 -7.04 3.04 -0.45
C ILE A 63 -8.50 2.85 -0.02
N LYS A 64 -9.21 1.89 -0.61
CA LYS A 64 -10.57 1.53 -0.22
C LYS A 64 -10.62 1.07 1.25
N ALA A 65 -9.74 0.16 1.65
CA ALA A 65 -9.64 -0.30 3.03
C ALA A 65 -9.33 0.84 4.01
N LEU A 66 -8.49 1.80 3.62
CA LEU A 66 -8.20 2.99 4.43
C LEU A 66 -9.42 3.90 4.61
N ARG A 67 -10.22 4.12 3.55
CA ARG A 67 -11.46 4.92 3.64
C ARG A 67 -12.50 4.27 4.54
N GLU A 68 -12.75 2.98 4.32
CA GLU A 68 -13.66 2.19 5.16
C GLU A 68 -13.26 2.23 6.63
N ARG A 69 -11.95 2.23 6.92
CA ARG A 69 -11.42 2.35 8.28
C ARG A 69 -11.60 3.75 8.89
N LEU A 70 -11.50 4.80 8.08
CA LEU A 70 -11.67 6.20 8.53
C LEU A 70 -13.14 6.61 8.64
N GLY A 71 -14.06 5.84 8.05
CA GLY A 71 -15.49 6.14 8.04
C GLY A 71 -15.91 7.10 6.93
N ASP A 72 -15.09 7.23 5.89
CA ASP A 72 -15.33 8.03 4.68
C ASP A 72 -16.03 7.23 3.56
#